data_AF-A0A359KLW6-F1
#
_entry.id   AF-A0A359KLW6-F1
#
_cell.length_a   1.000
_cell.length_b   1.000
_cell.length_c   1.000
_cell.angle_alpha   90.00
_cell.angle_beta   90.00
_cell.angle_gamma   90.00
#
_symmetry.space_group_name_H-M   'P 1'
#
loop_
_entity.id
_entity.type
_entity.pdbx_description
1 polymer ?
#
loop_
_entity_poly.entity_id
_entity_poly.type
_entity_poly.pdbx_seq_one_letter_code
_entity_poly.pdbx_strand_id
1 'polypeptide(L)' 'MSVNIFDLFELAGQKPNAISLGLGDPDLPTPPHIVAAAAEAIRAGRTGPTATTGLPELRAAIARKLA' A
#
# COMPACT_ATOMS: atom_id res chain seq x y z
N MET A 1 10.35 -27.76 9.60
CA MET A 1 11.19 -26.59 9.93
C MET A 1 10.55 -25.38 9.27
N SER A 2 9.99 -24.45 10.03
CA SER A 2 9.45 -23.19 9.51
C SER A 2 10.60 -22.20 9.33
N VAL A 3 10.74 -21.62 8.14
CA VAL A 3 11.70 -20.54 7.88
C VAL A 3 10.95 -19.22 7.94
N ASN A 4 11.45 -18.26 8.72
CA ASN A 4 10.94 -16.91 8.75
C ASN A 4 11.56 -16.10 7.61
N ILE A 5 10.74 -15.32 6.90
CA ILE A 5 11.18 -14.47 5.79
C ILE A 5 12.17 -13.39 6.24
N PHE A 6 12.05 -12.88 7.46
CA PHE A 6 12.95 -11.86 7.98
C PHE A 6 14.36 -12.42 8.23
N ASP A 7 14.46 -13.65 8.72
CA ASP A 7 15.75 -14.35 8.90
C ASP A 7 16.43 -14.57 7.54
N LEU A 8 15.65 -14.86 6.49
CA LEU A 8 16.16 -14.99 5.12
C LEU A 8 16.69 -13.66 4.58
N PHE A 9 16.01 -12.54 4.85
CA PHE A 9 16.47 -11.21 4.45
C PHE A 9 17.78 -10.83 5.14
N GLU A 10 17.91 -11.11 6.43
CA GLU A 10 19.14 -10.85 7.19
C GLU A 10 20.32 -11.64 6.60
N LEU A 11 20.13 -12.94 6.36
CA LEU A 11 21.15 -13.81 5.76
C LEU A 11 21.52 -13.38 4.33
N ALA A 12 20.52 -13.01 3.51
CA ALA A 12 20.74 -12.54 2.14
C ALA A 12 21.49 -11.19 2.12
N GLY A 13 21.22 -10.29 3.07
CA GLY A 13 21.92 -9.01 3.21
C GLY A 13 23.42 -9.16 3.49
N GLN A 14 23.86 -10.30 4.04
CA GLN A 14 25.27 -10.62 4.26
C GLN A 14 25.97 -11.18 3.01
N LYS A 15 25.24 -11.43 1.90
CA LYS A 15 25.80 -12.01 0.68
C LYS A 15 26.02 -10.92 -0.38
N PRO A 16 27.27 -10.67 -0.81
CA PRO A 16 27.53 -9.78 -1.94
C PRO A 16 26.79 -10.23 -3.18
N ASN A 17 26.20 -9.28 -3.92
CA ASN A 17 25.45 -9.51 -5.16
C ASN A 17 24.16 -10.36 -5.02
N ALA A 18 23.61 -10.48 -3.81
CA ALA A 18 22.28 -11.07 -3.65
C ALA A 18 21.20 -10.24 -4.36
N ILE A 19 20.31 -10.91 -5.09
CA ILE A 19 19.13 -10.30 -5.69
C ILE A 19 17.95 -10.56 -4.74
N SER A 20 17.32 -9.49 -4.24
CA SER A 20 16.16 -9.60 -3.37
C SER A 20 14.90 -9.92 -4.18
N LEU A 21 14.32 -11.10 -3.96
CA LEU A 21 13.07 -11.57 -4.60
C LEU A 21 12.01 -11.99 -3.57
N GLY A 22 12.21 -11.68 -2.29
CA GLY A 22 11.30 -12.10 -1.22
C GLY A 22 10.34 -11.02 -0.72
N LEU A 23 10.51 -9.76 -1.16
CA LEU A 23 9.57 -8.69 -0.83
C LEU A 23 8.33 -8.82 -1.72
N GLY A 24 7.15 -8.88 -1.11
CA GLY A 24 5.87 -8.99 -1.82
C GLY A 24 5.21 -7.65 -2.15
N ASP A 25 5.83 -6.54 -1.76
CA ASP A 25 5.31 -5.20 -2.04
C ASP A 25 5.68 -4.74 -3.45
N PRO A 26 4.80 -3.99 -4.15
CA PRO A 26 5.12 -3.39 -5.44
C PRO A 26 6.33 -2.45 -5.35
N ASP A 27 7.17 -2.45 -6.38
CA ASP A 27 8.32 -1.57 -6.56
C ASP A 27 7.95 -0.23 -7.24
N LEU A 28 6.75 -0.13 -7.80
CA LEU A 28 6.27 1.06 -8.48
C LEU A 28 5.80 2.14 -7.48
N PRO A 29 6.15 3.42 -7.70
CA PRO A 29 5.66 4.50 -6.88
C PRO A 29 4.14 4.65 -7.03
N THR A 30 3.48 5.13 -5.98
CA THR A 30 2.06 5.49 -6.06
C THR A 30 1.85 6.57 -7.14
N PRO A 31 0.88 6.41 -8.06
CA PRO A 31 0.64 7.38 -9.13
C PRO A 31 0.43 8.82 -8.62
N PRO A 32 0.98 9.86 -9.29
CA PRO A 32 0.96 11.24 -8.78
C PRO A 32 -0.43 11.80 -8.47
N HIS A 33 -1.45 11.41 -9.24
CA HIS A 33 -2.82 11.87 -9.03
C HIS A 33 -3.43 11.35 -7.71
N ILE A 34 -3.01 10.16 -7.25
CA ILE A 34 -3.44 9.60 -5.96
C ILE A 34 -2.79 10.38 -4.82
N VAL A 35 -1.49 10.66 -4.93
CA VAL A 35 -0.74 11.47 -3.95
C VAL A 35 -1.36 12.86 -3.81
N ALA A 36 -1.66 13.51 -4.95
CA ALA A 36 -2.30 14.83 -4.95
C ALA A 36 -3.69 14.82 -4.30
N ALA A 37 -4.53 13.81 -4.59
CA ALA A 37 -5.85 13.66 -3.98
C ALA A 37 -5.78 13.42 -2.46
N ALA A 38 -4.82 12.61 -2.01
CA ALA A 38 -4.58 12.38 -0.58
C ALA A 38 -4.12 13.67 0.13
N ALA A 39 -3.18 14.41 -0.46
CA ALA A 39 -2.70 15.68 0.08
C ALA A 39 -3.82 16.73 0.16
N GLU A 40 -4.71 16.79 -0.83
CA GLU A 40 -5.90 17.66 -0.80
C GLU A 40 -6.87 17.26 0.31
N ALA A 41 -7.16 15.97 0.47
CA ALA A 41 -8.05 15.49 1.53
C ALA A 41 -7.54 15.89 2.93
N ILE A 42 -6.23 15.78 3.17
CA ILE A 42 -5.59 16.23 4.41
C ILE A 42 -5.73 17.75 4.58
N ARG A 43 -5.39 18.54 3.55
CA ARG A 43 -5.51 20.01 3.59
C ARG A 43 -6.94 20.48 3.83
N ALA A 44 -7.93 19.76 3.30
CA ALA A 44 -9.35 20.01 3.52
C ALA A 44 -9.89 19.52 4.88
N GLY A 45 -9.04 18.99 5.76
CA GLY A 45 -9.44 18.54 7.09
C GLY A 45 -10.31 17.28 7.09
N ARG A 46 -10.23 16.43 6.06
CA ARG A 46 -10.99 15.17 5.96
C ARG A 46 -10.39 14.07 6.86
N THR A 47 -10.29 14.34 8.16
CA THR A 47 -9.68 13.45 9.17
C THR A 47 -10.69 12.90 10.19
N GLY A 48 -11.98 13.16 9.98
CA GLY A 48 -13.06 12.68 10.84
C GLY A 48 -13.41 11.21 10.64
N PRO A 49 -14.21 10.62 11.55
CA PRO A 49 -14.65 9.25 11.44
C PRO A 49 -15.53 9.04 10.21
N THR A 50 -15.40 7.88 9.57
CA THR A 50 -16.31 7.42 8.53
C THR A 50 -17.31 6.42 9.11
N ALA A 51 -18.37 6.12 8.37
CA ALA A 51 -19.20 4.96 8.69
C ALA A 51 -18.35 3.68 8.75
N THR A 52 -18.78 2.66 9.50
CA THR A 52 -18.10 1.35 9.59
C THR A 52 -17.91 0.70 8.23
N THR A 53 -18.82 0.95 7.30
CA THR A 53 -18.76 0.45 5.92
C THR A 53 -17.89 1.30 4.99
N GLY A 54 -17.31 2.39 5.49
CA GLY A 54 -16.52 3.35 4.72
C GLY A 54 -17.35 4.43 4.04
N LEU A 55 -16.65 5.31 3.30
CA LEU A 55 -17.23 6.45 2.59
C LEU A 55 -18.26 5.99 1.52
N PRO A 56 -19.49 6.51 1.51
CA PRO A 56 -20.49 6.18 0.49
C PRO A 56 -19.99 6.41 -0.95
N GLU A 57 -19.27 7.51 -1.18
CA GLU A 57 -18.72 7.85 -2.49
C GLU A 57 -17.64 6.86 -2.94
N LEU A 58 -16.83 6.34 -2.02
CA LEU A 58 -15.80 5.33 -2.30
C LEU A 58 -16.44 4.00 -2.67
N ARG A 59 -17.44 3.55 -1.90
CA ARG A 59 -18.18 2.32 -2.20
C ARG A 59 -18.84 2.38 -3.57
N ALA A 60 -19.48 3.51 -3.91
CA ALA A 60 -20.08 3.69 -5.23
C ALA A 60 -19.03 3.68 -6.36
N ALA A 61 -17.85 4.26 -6.15
CA ALA A 61 -16.76 4.24 -7.12
C ALA A 61 -16.20 2.83 -7.34
N ILE A 62 -16.03 2.05 -6.27
CA ILE A 62 -15.59 0.64 -6.36
C ILE A 62 -16.64 -0.19 -7.10
N ALA A 63 -17.92 -0.03 -6.79
CA ALA A 63 -18.99 -0.74 -7.49
C ALA A 63 -18.97 -0.46 -9.00
N ARG A 64 -18.77 0.81 -9.40
CA ARG A 64 -18.61 1.16 -10.82
C ARG A 64 -17.37 0.57 -11.48
N LYS A 65 -16.26 0.42 -10.73
CA LYS A 65 -15.01 -0.19 -11.24
C LYS A 65 -15.14 -1.70 -11.44
N LEU A 66 -15.99 -2.36 -10.67
CA LEU A 66 -16.18 -3.81 -10.67
C LEU A 66 -17.38 -4.28 -11.50
N ALA A 67 -18.23 -3.35 -11.96
CA ALA A 67 -19.32 -3.63 -12.89
C ALA A 67 -18.77 -3.93 -14.29
#